data_AF-A0AA87K773-F1
#
_entry.id   AF-A0AA87K773-F1
#
_cell.length_a   1.000
_cell.length_b   1.000
_cell.length_c   1.000
_cell.angle_alpha   90.00
_cell.angle_beta   90.00
_cell.angle_gamma   90.00
#
_symmetry.space_group_name_H-M   'P 1'
#
loop_
_entity.id
_entity.type
_entity.pdbx_description
1 polymer ?
#
loop_
_entity_poly.entity_id
_entity_poly.type
_entity_poly.pdbx_seq_one_letter_code
_entity_poly.pdbx_strand_id
1 'polypeptide(L)'
;MEERENIDTWQGIPEERFRRYKSWVTPSGYLCGTYAATVFLAYYQDYIDEQIIPKTVRRKNQLQPGALTDILRLLIQPHGLPTIAWQVAHGLSRFFTHFDLPYRGRATVFGGWQRACKRIDQGKPVIVGLLKPLGSTYGNHWVVAYAYLETETGRYLKVHDNWGNYNQVIPASWINGTVSLP
;
A
#
# COMPACT_ATOMS: atom_id res chain seq x y z
N MET A 1 -0.62 26.63 -34.22
CA MET A 1 -0.76 26.18 -32.82
C MET A 1 -0.69 24.67 -32.87
N GLU A 2 0.40 24.08 -32.40
CA GLU A 2 0.47 22.62 -32.22
C GLU A 2 -0.43 22.24 -31.04
N GLU A 3 -1.50 21.49 -31.31
CA GLU A 3 -2.16 20.67 -30.31
C GLU A 3 -1.13 19.67 -29.79
N ARG A 4 -0.63 19.91 -28.59
CA ARG A 4 0.06 18.85 -27.85
C ARG A 4 -1.03 17.85 -27.46
N GLU A 5 -1.06 16.70 -28.11
CA GLU A 5 -1.75 15.53 -27.55
C GLU A 5 -1.17 15.29 -26.15
N ASN A 6 -1.92 15.67 -25.11
CA ASN A 6 -1.64 15.25 -23.75
C ASN A 6 -1.92 13.75 -23.69
N ILE A 7 -0.91 12.93 -23.95
CA ILE A 7 -1.01 11.49 -23.73
C ILE A 7 -1.05 11.28 -22.22
N ASP A 8 -2.24 11.00 -21.70
CA ASP A 8 -2.48 10.58 -20.32
C ASP A 8 -1.59 9.39 -19.95
N THR A 9 -0.47 9.67 -19.29
CA THR A 9 0.59 8.69 -19.02
C THR A 9 0.63 8.32 -17.54
N TRP A 10 0.56 7.02 -17.25
CA TRP A 10 0.76 6.49 -15.90
C TRP A 10 2.17 6.78 -15.40
N GLN A 11 2.26 7.39 -14.23
CA GLN A 11 3.53 7.67 -13.54
C GLN A 11 3.67 6.74 -12.34
N GLY A 12 4.84 6.10 -12.20
CA GLY A 12 5.16 5.32 -11.01
C GLY A 12 5.83 3.98 -11.29
N ILE A 13 5.55 3.03 -10.41
CA ILE A 13 6.20 1.73 -10.38
C ILE A 13 5.54 0.79 -11.41
N PRO A 14 6.31 -0.01 -12.17
CA PRO A 14 5.75 -0.99 -13.10
C PRO A 14 4.84 -2.01 -12.42
N GLU A 15 3.68 -2.29 -13.01
CA GLU A 15 2.66 -3.19 -12.42
C GLU A 15 3.14 -4.64 -12.29
N GLU A 16 4.10 -5.06 -13.12
CA GLU A 16 4.72 -6.37 -13.08
C GLU A 16 5.38 -6.64 -11.72
N ARG A 17 5.88 -5.59 -11.05
CA ARG A 17 6.46 -5.73 -9.71
C ARG A 17 5.43 -6.12 -8.67
N PHE A 18 4.17 -5.77 -8.87
CA PHE A 18 3.05 -6.11 -7.97
C PHE A 18 2.34 -7.41 -8.36
N ARG A 19 2.46 -7.87 -9.61
CA ARG A 19 1.87 -9.13 -10.08
C ARG A 19 2.24 -10.34 -9.21
N ARG A 20 3.45 -10.36 -8.68
CA ARG A 20 3.94 -11.46 -7.82
C ARG A 20 3.20 -11.58 -6.49
N TYR A 21 2.55 -10.52 -6.04
CA TYR A 21 1.76 -10.50 -4.81
C TYR A 21 0.27 -10.75 -5.09
N LYS A 22 -0.14 -11.05 -6.33
CA LYS A 22 -1.55 -11.18 -6.73
C LYS A 22 -2.34 -12.17 -5.87
N SER A 23 -1.72 -13.26 -5.43
CA SER A 23 -2.36 -14.28 -4.59
C SER A 23 -2.41 -13.93 -3.11
N TRP A 24 -1.90 -12.77 -2.69
CA TRP A 24 -1.86 -12.35 -1.30
C TRP A 24 -3.16 -11.63 -0.95
N VAL A 25 -4.21 -12.44 -0.85
CA VAL A 25 -5.58 -11.98 -0.67
C VAL A 25 -6.01 -12.04 0.78
N THR A 26 -6.78 -11.03 1.19
CA THR A 26 -7.45 -11.00 2.49
C THR A 26 -8.54 -12.07 2.49
N PRO A 27 -8.47 -13.11 3.32
CA PRO A 27 -9.37 -14.27 3.22
C PRO A 27 -10.81 -13.92 3.60
N SER A 28 -11.00 -13.11 4.64
CA SER A 28 -12.30 -12.60 5.09
C SER A 28 -12.12 -11.59 6.23
N GLY A 29 -13.21 -10.90 6.60
CA GLY A 29 -13.24 -9.98 7.74
C GLY A 29 -12.53 -8.65 7.47
N TYR A 30 -11.95 -8.05 8.51
CA TYR A 30 -11.44 -6.67 8.46
C TYR A 30 -9.92 -6.57 8.29
N LEU A 31 -9.24 -7.64 7.86
CA LEU A 31 -7.77 -7.74 7.86
C LEU A 31 -7.07 -7.01 6.69
N CYS A 32 -7.79 -6.22 5.89
CA CYS A 32 -7.22 -5.54 4.73
C CYS A 32 -6.03 -4.61 5.08
N GLY A 33 -6.02 -4.01 6.27
CA GLY A 33 -4.89 -3.20 6.74
C GLY A 33 -3.62 -4.03 6.96
N THR A 34 -3.77 -5.24 7.50
CA THR A 34 -2.67 -6.21 7.65
C THR A 34 -2.15 -6.65 6.28
N TYR A 35 -3.03 -7.06 5.37
CA TYR A 35 -2.60 -7.55 4.05
C TYR A 35 -1.97 -6.46 3.19
N ALA A 36 -2.50 -5.23 3.24
CA ALA A 36 -1.88 -4.07 2.61
C ALA A 36 -0.46 -3.84 3.17
N ALA A 37 -0.28 -3.93 4.49
CA ALA A 37 1.03 -3.82 5.12
C ALA A 37 1.98 -4.96 4.71
N THR A 38 1.49 -6.19 4.57
CA THR A 38 2.27 -7.33 4.08
C THR A 38 2.79 -7.09 2.66
N VAL A 39 1.92 -6.74 1.71
CA VAL A 39 2.30 -6.45 0.32
C VAL A 39 3.28 -5.27 0.27
N PHE A 40 2.99 -4.22 1.03
CA PHE A 40 3.82 -3.04 1.15
C PHE A 40 5.24 -3.36 1.62
N LEU A 41 5.41 -4.10 2.72
CA LEU A 41 6.75 -4.47 3.22
C LEU A 41 7.46 -5.45 2.30
N ALA A 42 6.74 -6.40 1.68
CA ALA A 42 7.35 -7.31 0.72
C ALA A 42 7.89 -6.58 -0.51
N TYR A 43 7.19 -5.55 -1.01
CA TYR A 43 7.72 -4.69 -2.06
C TYR A 43 9.01 -3.99 -1.61
N TYR A 44 9.01 -3.40 -0.40
CA TYR A 44 10.22 -2.77 0.13
C TYR A 44 11.37 -3.77 0.22
N GLN A 45 11.14 -4.99 0.72
CA GLN A 45 12.19 -6.03 0.79
C GLN A 45 12.71 -6.43 -0.59
N ASP A 46 11.82 -6.57 -1.56
CA ASP A 46 12.17 -7.09 -2.88
C ASP A 46 12.90 -6.04 -3.75
N TYR A 47 12.60 -4.75 -3.58
CA TYR A 47 13.02 -3.71 -4.52
C TYR A 47 13.71 -2.48 -3.91
N ILE A 48 13.67 -2.28 -2.59
CA ILE A 48 14.21 -1.07 -1.94
C ILE A 48 15.30 -1.43 -0.93
N ASP A 49 14.97 -2.22 0.08
CA ASP A 49 15.87 -2.61 1.16
C ASP A 49 15.60 -4.05 1.58
N GLU A 50 16.49 -4.97 1.23
CA GLU A 50 16.39 -6.39 1.59
C GLU A 50 16.35 -6.63 3.11
N GLN A 51 16.93 -5.71 3.90
CA GLN A 51 17.06 -5.86 5.35
C GLN A 51 15.84 -5.36 6.13
N ILE A 52 14.88 -4.72 5.47
CA ILE A 52 13.65 -4.20 6.11
C ILE A 52 12.75 -5.30 6.71
N ILE A 53 12.99 -6.56 6.35
CA ILE A 53 12.37 -7.72 6.97
C ILE A 53 13.48 -8.74 7.28
N PRO A 54 13.58 -9.24 8.52
CA PRO A 54 14.52 -10.30 8.85
C PRO A 54 14.30 -11.55 8.00
N LYS A 55 15.38 -12.20 7.56
CA LYS A 55 15.32 -13.39 6.70
C LYS A 55 14.60 -14.58 7.33
N THR A 56 14.50 -14.61 8.67
CA THR A 56 13.73 -15.58 9.45
C THR A 56 12.21 -15.37 9.33
N VAL A 57 11.76 -14.15 9.05
CA VAL A 57 10.34 -13.79 8.87
C VAL A 57 9.92 -14.00 7.42
N ARG A 58 10.68 -13.44 6.48
CA ARG A 58 10.49 -13.59 5.03
C ARG A 58 11.82 -13.39 4.32
N ARG A 59 12.08 -14.18 3.28
CA ARG A 59 13.22 -13.97 2.38
C ARG A 59 12.81 -13.11 1.18
N LYS A 60 13.76 -12.31 0.70
CA LYS A 60 13.62 -11.58 -0.57
C LYS A 60 13.15 -12.51 -1.68
N ASN A 61 12.25 -12.00 -2.52
CA ASN A 61 11.63 -12.69 -3.66
C ASN A 61 10.75 -13.91 -3.34
N GLN A 62 10.51 -14.21 -2.06
CA GLN A 62 9.62 -15.30 -1.68
C GLN A 62 8.18 -15.01 -2.14
N LEU A 63 7.58 -15.96 -2.86
CA LEU A 63 6.23 -15.86 -3.41
C LEU A 63 5.13 -16.02 -2.36
N GLN A 64 5.47 -16.58 -1.20
CA GLN A 64 4.57 -16.67 -0.05
C GLN A 64 4.93 -15.58 0.97
N PRO A 65 3.95 -15.04 1.72
CA PRO A 65 4.22 -14.01 2.71
C PRO A 65 5.09 -14.49 3.88
N GLY A 66 5.20 -15.81 4.10
CA GLY A 66 5.93 -16.37 5.25
C GLY A 66 5.24 -16.03 6.56
N ALA A 67 6.01 -15.82 7.63
CA ALA A 67 5.48 -15.42 8.94
C ALA A 67 5.08 -13.93 9.00
N LEU A 68 5.34 -13.16 7.93
CA LEU A 68 5.14 -11.71 7.92
C LEU A 68 3.70 -11.31 8.21
N THR A 69 2.73 -11.92 7.53
CA THR A 69 1.30 -11.59 7.70
C THR A 69 0.84 -11.85 9.13
N ASP A 70 1.26 -12.96 9.73
CA ASP A 70 0.84 -13.33 11.09
C ASP A 70 1.42 -12.37 12.13
N ILE A 71 2.70 -12.00 11.99
CA ILE A 71 3.33 -11.00 12.85
C ILE A 71 2.64 -9.63 12.69
N LEU A 72 2.44 -9.18 11.45
CA LEU A 72 1.76 -7.90 11.19
C LEU A 72 0.33 -7.90 11.72
N ARG A 73 -0.39 -9.02 11.62
CA ARG A 73 -1.73 -9.16 12.21
C ARG A 73 -1.70 -8.91 13.71
N LEU A 74 -0.76 -9.52 14.44
CA LEU A 74 -0.63 -9.33 15.89
C LEU A 74 -0.29 -7.88 16.26
N LEU A 75 0.47 -7.19 15.42
CA LEU A 75 0.93 -5.82 15.69
C LEU A 75 -0.06 -4.72 15.27
N ILE A 76 -0.82 -4.96 14.18
CA ILE A 76 -1.76 -4.00 13.59
C ILE A 76 -3.20 -4.31 14.03
N GLN A 77 -3.62 -5.58 13.99
CA GLN A 77 -5.02 -6.02 14.13
C GLN A 77 -5.16 -7.28 15.01
N PRO A 78 -4.74 -7.26 16.29
CA PRO A 78 -4.74 -8.44 17.15
C PRO A 78 -6.14 -9.04 17.33
N HIS A 79 -7.18 -8.21 17.39
CA HIS A 79 -8.57 -8.64 17.53
C HIS A 79 -9.32 -8.76 16.19
N GLY A 80 -8.65 -8.55 15.05
CA GLY A 80 -9.27 -8.63 13.73
C GLY A 80 -10.32 -7.54 13.44
N LEU A 81 -10.31 -6.43 14.19
CA LEU A 81 -11.22 -5.30 14.00
C LEU A 81 -10.72 -4.35 12.89
N PRO A 82 -11.61 -3.52 12.28
CA PRO A 82 -11.22 -2.50 11.32
C PRO A 82 -10.13 -1.56 11.85
N THR A 83 -9.33 -1.00 10.96
CA THR A 83 -8.22 -0.10 11.31
C THR A 83 -8.32 1.26 10.65
N ILE A 84 -7.74 2.26 11.33
CA ILE A 84 -7.44 3.59 10.79
C ILE A 84 -5.95 3.74 10.45
N ALA A 85 -5.59 4.79 9.70
CA ALA A 85 -4.23 5.03 9.22
C ALA A 85 -3.19 5.01 10.35
N TRP A 86 -3.52 5.60 11.50
CA TRP A 86 -2.64 5.62 12.67
C TRP A 86 -2.35 4.23 13.23
N GLN A 87 -3.33 3.32 13.27
CA GLN A 87 -3.12 1.95 13.76
C GLN A 87 -2.20 1.16 12.82
N VAL A 88 -2.38 1.30 11.50
CA VAL A 88 -1.50 0.66 10.51
C VAL A 88 -0.08 1.21 10.60
N ALA A 89 0.09 2.54 10.65
CA ALA A 89 1.40 3.18 10.79
C ALA A 89 2.10 2.81 12.11
N HIS A 90 1.34 2.74 13.21
CA HIS A 90 1.86 2.35 14.52
C HIS A 90 2.26 0.88 14.55
N GLY A 91 1.46 -0.03 13.98
CA GLY A 91 1.80 -1.45 13.90
C GLY A 91 3.04 -1.71 13.04
N LEU A 92 3.22 -0.99 11.92
CA LEU A 92 4.49 -0.99 11.17
C LEU A 92 5.66 -0.50 12.03
N SER A 93 5.47 0.59 12.77
CA SER A 93 6.52 1.11 13.67
C SER A 93 6.90 0.10 14.76
N ARG A 94 5.92 -0.60 15.34
CA ARG A 94 6.17 -1.68 16.31
C ARG A 94 6.92 -2.85 15.70
N PHE A 95 6.62 -3.20 14.45
CA PHE A 95 7.37 -4.23 13.71
C PHE A 95 8.85 -3.83 13.60
N PHE A 96 9.14 -2.60 13.18
CA PHE A 96 10.52 -2.13 13.07
C PHE A 96 11.22 -2.03 14.42
N THR A 97 10.56 -1.52 15.45
CA THR A 97 11.13 -1.49 16.82
C THR A 97 11.44 -2.90 17.33
N HIS A 98 10.56 -3.88 17.07
CA HIS A 98 10.77 -5.25 17.53
C HIS A 98 12.02 -5.91 16.91
N PHE A 99 12.37 -5.54 15.68
CA PHE A 99 13.52 -6.06 14.96
C PHE A 99 14.71 -5.08 14.89
N ASP A 100 14.70 -4.01 15.70
CA ASP A 100 15.74 -2.97 15.74
C ASP A 100 16.06 -2.35 14.36
N LEU A 101 15.02 -2.09 13.57
CA LEU A 101 15.14 -1.52 12.23
C LEU A 101 14.91 0.00 12.23
N PRO A 102 15.66 0.78 11.42
CA PRO A 102 15.63 2.25 11.45
C PRO A 102 14.45 2.86 10.69
N TYR A 103 13.28 2.22 10.70
CA TYR A 103 12.09 2.66 9.98
C TYR A 103 10.96 3.04 10.95
N ARG A 104 10.11 3.96 10.52
CA ARG A 104 8.86 4.32 11.21
C ARG A 104 7.74 4.53 10.22
N GLY A 105 6.59 3.92 10.49
CA GLY A 105 5.37 4.15 9.73
C GLY A 105 4.86 5.57 9.95
N ARG A 106 4.45 6.24 8.86
CA ARG A 106 3.87 7.58 8.91
C ARG A 106 2.47 7.58 8.33
N ALA A 107 1.48 7.91 9.16
CA ALA A 107 0.13 8.21 8.73
C ALA A 107 0.05 9.65 8.18
N THR A 108 -0.71 9.84 7.11
CA THR A 108 -1.06 11.16 6.56
C THR A 108 -2.56 11.18 6.26
N VAL A 109 -3.32 11.95 7.04
CA VAL A 109 -4.80 12.04 6.94
C VAL A 109 -5.28 13.22 6.10
N PHE A 110 -4.41 14.19 5.81
CA PHE A 110 -4.67 15.31 4.90
C PHE A 110 -3.61 15.35 3.80
N GLY A 111 -4.02 15.64 2.56
CA GLY A 111 -3.11 15.64 1.41
C GLY A 111 -2.66 14.25 0.97
N GLY A 112 -3.56 13.26 1.05
CA GLY A 112 -3.25 11.87 0.70
C GLY A 112 -2.79 11.69 -0.75
N TRP A 113 -3.37 12.44 -1.70
CA TRP A 113 -2.93 12.47 -3.10
C TRP A 113 -1.48 12.93 -3.23
N GLN A 114 -1.14 14.11 -2.67
CA GLN A 114 0.20 14.67 -2.73
C GLN A 114 1.23 13.75 -2.07
N ARG A 115 0.82 13.08 -0.98
CA ARG A 115 1.65 12.06 -0.32
C ARG A 115 1.88 10.85 -1.23
N ALA A 116 0.83 10.36 -1.91
CA ALA A 116 0.93 9.24 -2.83
C ALA A 116 1.88 9.56 -3.99
N CYS A 117 1.67 10.65 -4.73
CA CYS A 117 2.53 11.08 -5.84
C CYS A 117 3.99 11.19 -5.40
N LYS A 118 4.26 11.97 -4.34
CA LYS A 118 5.63 12.17 -3.82
C LYS A 118 6.36 10.86 -3.54
N ARG A 119 5.67 9.85 -3.01
CA ARG A 119 6.30 8.55 -2.68
C ARG A 119 6.45 7.69 -3.91
N ILE A 120 5.44 7.65 -4.77
CA ILE A 120 5.46 6.90 -6.02
C ILE A 120 6.59 7.40 -6.93
N ASP A 121 6.83 8.72 -6.99
CA ASP A 121 7.95 9.34 -7.72
C ASP A 121 9.31 8.90 -7.18
N GLN A 122 9.37 8.54 -5.89
CA GLN A 122 10.57 7.99 -5.24
C GLN A 122 10.69 6.47 -5.42
N GLY A 123 9.84 5.84 -6.24
CA GLY A 123 9.77 4.39 -6.41
C GLY A 123 9.21 3.65 -5.20
N LYS A 124 8.55 4.37 -4.27
CA LYS A 124 8.02 3.85 -3.01
C LYS A 124 6.48 3.77 -3.09
N PRO A 125 5.87 2.58 -2.95
CA PRO A 125 4.42 2.49 -2.90
C PRO A 125 3.88 3.11 -1.62
N VAL A 126 2.57 3.24 -1.53
CA VAL A 126 1.86 3.84 -0.39
C VAL A 126 0.64 3.01 -0.06
N ILE A 127 0.44 2.70 1.23
CA ILE A 127 -0.82 2.12 1.69
C ILE A 127 -1.86 3.23 1.70
N VAL A 128 -3.02 3.00 1.08
CA VAL A 128 -4.10 3.98 0.92
C VAL A 128 -5.37 3.44 1.56
N GLY A 129 -5.98 4.25 2.42
CA GLY A 129 -7.28 3.99 3.01
C GLY A 129 -8.38 4.57 2.14
N LEU A 130 -9.37 3.74 1.81
CA LEU A 130 -10.54 4.07 1.00
C LEU A 130 -11.77 4.17 1.90
N LEU A 131 -12.69 5.08 1.58
CA LEU A 131 -13.93 5.27 2.33
C LEU A 131 -15.17 5.15 1.46
N LYS A 132 -16.17 4.41 1.95
CA LYS A 132 -17.49 4.32 1.28
C LYS A 132 -18.15 5.69 1.11
N PRO A 133 -18.17 6.60 2.12
CA PRO A 133 -18.74 7.93 1.94
C PRO A 133 -18.04 8.80 0.87
N LEU A 134 -16.80 8.47 0.49
CA LEU A 134 -16.07 9.15 -0.57
C LEU A 134 -16.25 8.50 -1.95
N GLY A 135 -17.17 7.53 -2.06
CA GLY A 135 -17.51 6.86 -3.32
C GLY A 135 -16.82 5.51 -3.56
N SER A 136 -16.06 5.00 -2.58
CA SER A 136 -15.38 3.70 -2.72
C SER A 136 -16.36 2.55 -2.90
N THR A 137 -16.27 1.85 -4.03
CA THR A 137 -17.03 0.62 -4.31
C THR A 137 -16.52 -0.58 -3.49
N TYR A 138 -15.31 -0.50 -2.95
CA TYR A 138 -14.74 -1.45 -1.99
C TYR A 138 -15.34 -1.29 -0.57
N GLY A 139 -16.16 -0.26 -0.35
CA GLY A 139 -16.50 0.17 1.00
C GLY A 139 -15.30 0.81 1.72
N ASN A 140 -15.18 0.56 3.02
CA ASN A 140 -14.00 0.98 3.77
C ASN A 140 -12.90 -0.08 3.62
N HIS A 141 -11.76 0.28 3.02
CA HIS A 141 -10.76 -0.70 2.60
C HIS A 141 -9.32 -0.15 2.62
N TRP A 142 -8.34 -1.05 2.65
CA TRP A 142 -6.91 -0.71 2.54
C TRP A 142 -6.31 -1.37 1.31
N VAL A 143 -5.64 -0.55 0.48
CA VAL A 143 -4.98 -0.97 -0.77
C VAL A 143 -3.54 -0.44 -0.81
N VAL A 144 -2.72 -0.95 -1.72
CA VAL A 144 -1.36 -0.44 -1.94
C VAL A 144 -1.28 0.25 -3.30
N ALA A 145 -1.16 1.57 -3.30
CA ALA A 145 -0.98 2.38 -4.49
C ALA A 145 0.49 2.43 -4.92
N TYR A 146 0.72 2.33 -6.23
CA TYR A 146 2.08 2.26 -6.77
C TYR A 146 2.28 3.03 -8.08
N ALA A 147 1.20 3.45 -8.73
CA ALA A 147 1.24 4.38 -9.85
C ALA A 147 0.04 5.33 -9.77
N TYR A 148 0.16 6.47 -10.43
CA TYR A 148 -0.91 7.46 -10.52
C TYR A 148 -1.04 7.99 -11.94
N LEU A 149 -2.22 8.54 -12.22
CA LEU A 149 -2.53 9.24 -13.46
C LEU A 149 -3.30 10.51 -13.11
N GLU A 150 -2.87 11.63 -13.68
CA GLU A 150 -3.60 12.90 -13.62
C GLU A 150 -3.96 13.26 -15.06
N THR A 151 -5.26 13.37 -15.32
CA THR A 151 -5.83 13.76 -16.61
C THR A 151 -6.58 15.08 -16.43
N GLU A 152 -7.08 15.65 -17.52
CA GLU A 152 -7.95 16.84 -17.46
C GLU A 152 -9.24 16.59 -16.67
N THR A 153 -9.70 15.34 -16.64
CA THR A 153 -11.01 14.95 -16.09
C THR A 153 -10.92 14.33 -14.70
N GLY A 154 -9.73 13.97 -14.22
CA GLY A 154 -9.60 13.35 -12.91
C GLY A 154 -8.21 12.89 -12.52
N ARG A 155 -8.14 12.37 -11.30
CA ARG A 155 -6.95 11.80 -10.70
C ARG A 155 -7.22 10.36 -10.29
N TYR A 156 -6.29 9.48 -10.63
CA TYR A 156 -6.44 8.04 -10.45
C TYR A 156 -5.19 7.43 -9.84
N LEU A 157 -5.39 6.35 -9.09
CA LEU A 157 -4.32 5.50 -8.58
C LEU A 157 -4.46 4.11 -9.19
N LYS A 158 -3.31 3.51 -9.55
CA LYS A 158 -3.21 2.08 -9.80
C LYS A 158 -2.76 1.40 -8.51
N VAL A 159 -3.50 0.38 -8.10
CA VAL A 159 -3.37 -0.24 -6.78
C VAL A 159 -3.36 -1.76 -6.86
N HIS A 160 -2.69 -2.37 -5.88
CA HIS A 160 -2.95 -3.74 -5.47
C HIS A 160 -4.03 -3.73 -4.37
N ASP A 161 -5.14 -4.40 -4.65
CA ASP A 161 -6.36 -4.29 -3.83
C ASP A 161 -6.45 -5.30 -2.68
N ASN A 162 -5.46 -6.19 -2.54
CA ASN A 162 -5.45 -7.28 -1.56
C ASN A 162 -6.69 -8.22 -1.64
N TRP A 163 -7.44 -8.21 -2.75
CA TRP A 163 -8.58 -9.08 -3.08
C TRP A 163 -8.39 -9.83 -4.41
N GLY A 164 -7.21 -9.71 -5.01
CA GLY A 164 -6.77 -10.52 -6.15
C GLY A 164 -6.53 -9.71 -7.41
N ASN A 165 -6.79 -8.39 -7.37
CA ASN A 165 -6.44 -7.48 -8.43
C ASN A 165 -5.19 -6.66 -8.06
N TYR A 166 -4.11 -6.89 -8.80
CA TYR A 166 -2.85 -6.19 -8.59
C TYR A 166 -2.71 -4.91 -9.45
N ASN A 167 -3.63 -4.66 -10.40
CA ASN A 167 -3.60 -3.51 -11.30
C ASN A 167 -4.94 -2.77 -11.37
N GLN A 168 -5.69 -2.78 -10.27
CA GLN A 168 -6.94 -2.05 -10.17
C GLN A 168 -6.71 -0.54 -10.30
N VAL A 169 -7.56 0.15 -11.06
CA VAL A 169 -7.62 1.61 -11.11
C VAL A 169 -8.73 2.12 -10.20
N ILE A 170 -8.42 3.11 -9.35
CA ILE A 170 -9.38 3.77 -8.47
C ILE A 170 -9.28 5.29 -8.57
N PRO A 171 -10.39 6.03 -8.41
CA PRO A 171 -10.34 7.48 -8.24
C PRO A 171 -9.56 7.90 -6.99
N ALA A 172 -8.71 8.91 -7.12
CA ALA A 172 -7.97 9.50 -5.99
C ALA A 172 -8.90 10.22 -4.99
N SER A 173 -10.13 10.57 -5.40
CA SER A 173 -11.15 11.14 -4.51
C SER A 173 -11.58 10.19 -3.40
N TRP A 174 -11.33 8.87 -3.52
CA TRP A 174 -11.68 7.87 -2.51
C TRP A 174 -10.74 7.87 -1.30
N ILE A 175 -9.59 8.56 -1.40
CA ILE A 175 -8.54 8.56 -0.38
C ILE A 175 -9.02 9.26 0.89
N ASN A 176 -8.97 8.54 2.01
CA ASN A 176 -9.22 9.09 3.36
C ASN A 176 -7.95 9.16 4.23
N GLY A 177 -6.87 8.58 3.76
CA GLY A 177 -5.60 8.61 4.46
C GLY A 177 -4.58 7.70 3.80
N THR A 178 -3.32 7.90 4.15
CA THR A 178 -2.22 7.09 3.64
C THR A 178 -1.27 6.69 4.74
N VAL A 179 -0.57 5.57 4.54
CA VAL A 179 0.56 5.14 5.35
C VAL A 179 1.77 4.92 4.45
N SER A 180 2.90 5.49 4.84
CA SER A 180 4.16 5.40 4.09
C SER A 180 5.36 5.30 5.03
N LEU A 181 6.53 4.98 4.46
CA LEU A 181 7.82 5.04 5.15
C LEU A 181 8.59 6.31 4.73
N PRO A 182 9.61 6.74 5.50
CA PRO A 182 10.46 7.89 5.17
C PRO A 182 11.09 7.81 3.78
#